data_AF-A0A2N1QM81-F1
#
_entry.id   AF-A0A2N1QM81-F1
#
_cell.length_a   1.000
_cell.length_b   1.000
_cell.length_c   1.000
_cell.angle_alpha   90.00
_cell.angle_beta   90.00
_cell.angle_gamma   90.00
#
_symmetry.space_group_name_H-M   'P 1'
#
loop_
_entity.id
_entity.type
_entity.pdbx_description
1 polymer ?
#
loop_
_entity_poly.entity_id
_entity_poly.type
_entity_poly.pdbx_seq_one_letter_code
_entity_poly.pdbx_strand_id
1 'polypeptide(L)' 'MKLASLPREEMPRERLRLRGASSLSLPELLAILLRTGSRGKDVLELAADVLNEFGGAKGMARATEEEMLGF' A
#
# COMPACT_ATOMS: atom_id res chain seq x y z
N MET A 1 13.32 -2.93 0.35
CA MET A 1 13.90 -1.84 -0.47
C MET A 1 13.37 -0.54 0.12
N LYS A 2 14.21 0.41 0.55
CA LYS A 2 13.69 1.59 1.28
C LYS A 2 13.02 2.58 0.32
N LEU A 3 11.75 2.91 0.55
CA LEU A 3 11.03 3.91 -0.25
C LEU A 3 11.78 5.24 -0.39
N ALA A 4 12.47 5.65 0.70
CA ALA A 4 13.19 6.91 0.78
C ALA A 4 14.42 7.04 -0.14
N SER A 5 14.87 5.95 -0.79
CA SER A 5 15.97 6.01 -1.77
C SER A 5 15.50 6.21 -3.21
N LEU A 6 14.20 6.26 -3.46
CA LEU A 6 13.66 6.46 -4.81
C LEU A 6 13.86 7.91 -5.26
N PRO A 7 14.18 8.14 -6.55
CA PRO A 7 14.07 9.46 -7.16
C PRO A 7 12.66 10.04 -6.93
N ARG A 8 12.57 11.36 -6.78
CA ARG A 8 11.29 12.04 -6.47
C ARG A 8 10.17 11.68 -7.44
N GLU A 9 10.46 11.53 -8.73
CA GLU A 9 9.49 11.21 -9.77
C GLU A 9 8.99 9.75 -9.72
N GLU A 10 9.76 8.88 -9.08
CA GLU A 10 9.44 7.46 -8.86
C GLU A 10 8.79 7.22 -7.49
N MET A 11 8.68 8.25 -6.65
CA MET A 11 7.91 8.16 -5.42
C MET A 11 6.42 7.94 -5.73
N PRO A 12 5.71 7.06 -5.00
CA PRO A 12 4.36 6.65 -5.39
C PRO A 12 3.36 7.80 -5.58
N ARG A 13 3.38 8.83 -4.73
CA ARG A 13 2.43 9.95 -4.83
C ARG A 13 2.71 10.82 -6.06
N GLU A 14 3.98 11.07 -6.32
CA GLU A 14 4.46 11.84 -7.46
C GLU A 14 4.18 11.08 -8.76
N ARG A 15 4.48 9.77 -8.80
CA ARG A 15 4.18 8.92 -9.95
C ARG A 15 2.67 8.83 -10.21
N LEU A 16 1.84 8.72 -9.17
CA LEU A 16 0.38 8.79 -9.28
C LEU A 16 -0.06 10.12 -9.91
N ARG A 17 0.51 11.25 -9.49
CA ARG A 17 0.17 12.57 -10.03
C ARG A 17 0.63 12.76 -11.48
N LEU A 18 1.78 12.22 -11.86
CA LEU A 18 2.38 12.41 -13.19
C LEU A 18 1.89 11.40 -14.23
N ARG A 19 1.73 10.13 -13.84
CA ARG A 19 1.50 8.99 -14.74
C ARG A 19 0.17 8.26 -14.47
N GLY A 20 -0.58 8.66 -13.43
CA GLY A 20 -1.87 8.07 -13.08
C GLY A 20 -1.77 6.72 -12.35
N ALA A 21 -2.90 6.21 -11.88
CA ALA A 21 -2.96 5.02 -11.02
C ALA A 21 -2.48 3.73 -11.69
N SER A 22 -2.59 3.63 -13.03
CA SER A 22 -2.12 2.48 -13.81
C SER A 22 -0.59 2.30 -13.77
N SER A 23 0.15 3.33 -13.38
CA SER A 23 1.61 3.28 -13.21
C SER A 23 2.07 2.73 -11.85
N LEU A 24 1.13 2.32 -11.00
CA LEU A 24 1.42 1.81 -9.66
C LEU A 24 0.88 0.40 -9.50
N SER A 25 1.61 -0.37 -8.71
CA SER A 25 1.13 -1.65 -8.20
C SER A 25 0.03 -1.42 -7.15
N LEU A 26 -0.79 -2.45 -6.93
CA LEU A 26 -1.85 -2.40 -5.93
C LEU A 26 -1.33 -2.12 -4.50
N PRO A 27 -0.21 -2.71 -4.03
CA PRO A 27 0.39 -2.34 -2.74
C PRO A 27 0.83 -0.88 -2.69
N GLU A 28 1.36 -0.31 -3.76
CA GLU A 28 1.74 1.11 -3.79
C GLU A 28 0.53 2.04 -3.70
N LEU A 29 -0.56 1.70 -4.38
CA LEU A 29 -1.82 2.45 -4.27
C LEU A 29 -2.35 2.42 -2.83
N LEU A 30 -2.35 1.25 -2.20
CA LEU A 30 -2.78 1.12 -0.80
C LEU A 30 -1.82 1.85 0.15
N ALA A 31 -0.51 1.79 -0.07
CA ALA A 31 0.48 2.49 0.74
C ALA A 31 0.30 4.02 0.71
N ILE A 32 -0.13 4.59 -0.43
CA ILE A 32 -0.48 6.01 -0.52
C ILE A 32 -1.63 6.35 0.46
N LEU A 33 -2.64 5.49 0.55
CA LEU A 33 -3.80 5.64 1.43
C LEU A 33 -3.44 5.45 2.90
N LEU A 34 -2.59 4.46 3.21
CA LEU A 34 -2.12 4.20 4.58
C LEU A 34 -1.22 5.31 5.12
N ARG A 35 -0.49 6.01 4.24
CA ARG A 35 0.42 7.15 4.50
C ARG A 35 1.65 6.84 5.36
N THR A 36 1.57 5.92 6.30
CA THR A 36 2.64 5.55 7.23
C THR A 36 2.65 4.05 7.45
N GLY A 37 3.85 3.49 7.65
CA GLY A 37 4.01 2.11 8.06
C GLY A 37 3.70 1.90 9.54
N SER A 38 3.98 0.70 10.03
CA SER A 38 3.85 0.32 11.43
C SER A 38 5.22 0.12 12.07
N ARG A 39 5.27 -0.25 13.36
CA ARG A 39 6.53 -0.48 14.05
C ARG A 39 7.29 -1.64 13.38
N GLY A 40 8.43 -1.33 12.76
CA GLY A 40 9.32 -2.32 12.15
C GLY A 40 8.98 -2.69 10.71
N LYS A 41 7.94 -2.10 10.10
CA LYS A 41 7.58 -2.28 8.69
C LYS A 41 7.36 -0.94 8.02
N ASP A 42 7.92 -0.73 6.85
CA ASP A 42 7.57 0.46 6.08
C ASP A 42 6.16 0.37 5.49
N VAL A 43 5.67 1.47 4.93
CA VAL A 43 4.28 1.56 4.45
C VAL A 43 4.00 0.63 3.25
N LEU A 44 5.01 0.32 2.43
CA LEU A 44 4.83 -0.64 1.33
C LEU A 44 4.77 -2.06 1.84
N GLU A 45 5.64 -2.40 2.79
CA GLU A 45 5.62 -3.72 3.44
C GLU A 45 4.26 -3.94 4.13
N LEU A 46 3.78 -2.95 4.89
CA LEU A 46 2.47 -3.00 5.51
C LEU A 46 1.33 -3.17 4.49
N ALA A 47 1.36 -2.40 3.40
CA ALA A 47 0.33 -2.51 2.36
C ALA A 47 0.33 -3.87 1.66
N ALA A 48 1.51 -4.45 1.42
CA ALA A 48 1.63 -5.79 0.85
C ALA A 48 1.09 -6.85 1.81
N ASP A 49 1.39 -6.75 3.10
CA ASP A 49 0.90 -7.69 4.12
C ASP A 49 -0.63 -7.65 4.25
N VAL A 50 -1.24 -6.46 4.28
CA VAL A 50 -2.72 -6.31 4.27
C VAL A 50 -3.31 -7.03 3.05
N LEU A 51 -2.77 -6.78 1.87
CA LEU A 51 -3.28 -7.40 0.65
C LEU A 51 -3.08 -8.92 0.65
N ASN A 52 -1.99 -9.42 1.22
CA ASN A 52 -1.75 -10.86 1.32
C ASN A 52 -2.73 -11.52 2.30
N GLU A 53 -2.96 -10.91 3.46
CA GLU A 53 -3.88 -11.42 4.48
C GLU A 53 -5.30 -11.57 3.90
N PHE A 54 -5.79 -10.52 3.24
CA PHE A 54 -7.16 -10.51 2.73
C PHE A 54 -7.29 -11.04 1.29
N GLY A 55 -6.27 -11.68 0.70
CA GLY A 55 -6.36 -12.24 -0.66
C GLY A 55 -6.56 -11.19 -1.77
N GLY A 56 -5.99 -10.00 -1.60
CA GLY A 56 -6.02 -8.87 -2.51
C GLY A 56 -7.16 -7.88 -2.24
N ALA A 57 -7.28 -6.86 -3.08
CA ALA A 57 -8.23 -5.76 -2.86
C ALA A 57 -9.70 -6.22 -2.80
N LYS A 58 -10.07 -7.27 -3.53
CA LYS A 58 -11.45 -7.79 -3.52
C LYS A 58 -11.80 -8.46 -2.19
N GLY A 59 -10.88 -9.21 -1.59
CA GLY A 59 -11.13 -9.81 -0.29
C GLY A 59 -11.04 -8.77 0.82
N MET A 60 -10.10 -7.81 0.73
CA MET A 60 -10.05 -6.68 1.66
C MET A 60 -11.35 -5.87 1.65
N ALA A 61 -11.95 -5.62 0.47
CA ALA A 61 -13.22 -4.91 0.35
C ALA A 61 -14.44 -5.69 0.88
N ARG A 62 -14.28 -7.00 1.15
CA ARG A 62 -15.32 -7.87 1.73
C ARG A 62 -15.08 -8.21 3.18
N ALA A 63 -13.90 -7.88 3.71
CA ALA A 63 -13.53 -8.17 5.08
C ALA A 63 -14.51 -7.49 6.04
N THR A 64 -14.93 -8.21 7.07
CA THR A 64 -15.74 -7.62 8.14
C THR A 64 -14.91 -6.73 9.04
N GLU A 65 -15.57 -5.95 9.90
CA GLU A 65 -14.88 -5.16 10.90
C GLU A 65 -14.03 -6.05 11.83
N GLU A 66 -14.55 -7.21 12.24
CA GLU A 66 -13.83 -8.15 13.10
C GLU A 66 -12.58 -8.71 12.42
N GLU A 67 -12.67 -9.07 11.14
CA GLU A 67 -11.52 -9.55 10.36
C GLU A 67 -10.47 -8.44 10.20
N MET A 68 -10.89 -7.20 9.98
CA MET A 68 -10.00 -6.04 9.85
C MET A 68 -9.34 -5.65 11.18
N LEU A 69 -10.04 -5.77 12.31
CA LEU A 69 -9.49 -5.51 13.64
C LEU A 69 -8.58 -6.64 14.14
N GLY A 70 -8.70 -7.84 13.58
CA GLY A 70 -7.86 -9.00 13.88
C GLY A 70 -6.49 -8.99 13.20
N PHE A 71 -6.29 -8.12 12.21
CA PHE A 71 -5.03 -7.89 11.50
C PHE A 71 -4.09 -6.97 12.31
#